data_AF-A0A2S5R8Q6-F1
#
_entry.id   AF-A0A2S5R8Q6-F1
#
_cell.length_a   1.000
_cell.length_b   1.000
_cell.length_c   1.000
_cell.angle_alpha   90.00
_cell.angle_beta   90.00
_cell.angle_gamma   90.00
#
_symmetry.space_group_name_H-M   'P 1'
#
loop_
_entity.id
_entity.type
_entity.pdbx_description
1 polymer ?
#
loop_
_entity_poly.entity_id
_entity_poly.type
_entity_poly.pdbx_seq_one_letter_code
_entity_poly.pdbx_strand_id
1 'polypeptide(L)'
;MSEVFLGALCAALCGAEGWQDIEDFGKLKIDCLRGHLPYKNGIPRDDTFPRFFRSLDPDPFQDLFPTWVKRISIRFKICFLPG
;
A
#
# COMPACT_ATOMS: atom_id res chain seq x y z
N MET A 1 2.81 8.32 -5.09
CA MET A 1 1.42 7.82 -5.25
C MET A 1 1.32 6.31 -5.18
N SER A 2 2.09 5.54 -5.96
CA SER A 2 2.06 4.07 -5.89
C SER A 2 2.41 3.50 -4.51
N GLU A 3 3.21 4.21 -3.71
CA GLU A 3 3.58 3.85 -2.33
C GLU A 3 2.40 3.89 -1.36
N VAL A 4 1.50 4.87 -1.51
CA VAL A 4 0.26 5.00 -0.72
C VAL A 4 -0.61 3.79 -0.99
N PHE A 5 -0.78 3.46 -2.28
CA PHE A 5 -1.64 2.37 -2.69
C PHE A 5 -1.09 1.00 -2.30
N LEU A 6 0.22 0.78 -2.49
CA LEU A 6 0.88 -0.46 -2.06
C LEU A 6 0.81 -0.65 -0.54
N GLY A 7 1.06 0.40 0.24
CA GLY A 7 1.01 0.33 1.70
C GLY A 7 -0.39 -0.02 2.20
N ALA A 8 -1.41 0.66 1.67
CA ALA A 8 -2.82 0.38 1.99
C ALA A 8 -3.24 -1.04 1.61
N LEU A 9 -2.86 -1.52 0.42
CA LEU A 9 -3.20 -2.87 -0.02
C LEU A 9 -2.53 -3.93 0.85
N CYS A 10 -1.24 -3.81 1.12
CA CYS A 10 -0.52 -4.77 1.97
C CYS A 10 -1.08 -4.81 3.40
N ALA A 11 -1.36 -3.64 3.98
CA ALA A 11 -1.95 -3.54 5.30
C ALA A 11 -3.36 -4.16 5.35
N ALA A 12 -4.22 -3.87 4.35
CA ALA A 12 -5.55 -4.46 4.25
C ALA A 12 -5.51 -5.99 4.12
N LEU A 13 -4.57 -6.53 3.34
CA LEU A 13 -4.35 -7.98 3.23
C LEU A 13 -3.84 -8.61 4.55
N CYS A 14 -3.19 -7.82 5.41
CA CYS A 14 -2.76 -8.21 6.74
C CYS A 14 -3.79 -7.93 7.84
N GLY A 15 -5.01 -7.49 7.48
CA GLY A 15 -6.11 -7.28 8.42
C GLY A 15 -6.17 -5.89 9.05
N ALA A 16 -5.52 -4.88 8.47
CA ALA A 16 -5.72 -3.49 8.88
C ALA A 16 -7.16 -3.04 8.60
N GLU A 17 -7.83 -2.46 9.59
CA GLU A 17 -9.22 -2.00 9.49
C GLU A 17 -9.32 -0.48 9.32
N GLY A 18 -8.29 0.27 9.74
CA GLY A 18 -8.24 1.73 9.67
C GLY A 18 -7.01 2.31 8.97
N TRP A 19 -7.07 3.62 8.68
CA TRP A 19 -5.93 4.37 8.11
C TRP A 19 -4.73 4.43 9.06
N GLN A 20 -4.99 4.48 10.36
CA GLN A 20 -3.95 4.44 11.39
C GLN A 20 -3.24 3.08 11.38
N ASP A 21 -3.99 1.97 11.28
CA ASP A 21 -3.42 0.62 11.19
C ASP A 21 -2.54 0.48 9.94
N ILE A 22 -2.92 1.12 8.82
CA ILE A 22 -2.12 1.13 7.59
C ILE A 22 -0.80 1.89 7.81
N GLU A 23 -0.84 3.04 8.49
CA GLU A 23 0.37 3.79 8.83
C GLU A 23 1.29 2.97 9.75
N ASP A 24 0.72 2.35 10.79
CA ASP A 24 1.46 1.55 11.76
C ASP A 24 2.05 0.28 11.12
N PHE A 25 1.29 -0.44 10.31
CA PHE A 25 1.78 -1.55 9.49
C PHE A 25 2.93 -1.11 8.59
N GLY A 26 2.76 0.02 7.90
CA GLY A 26 3.78 0.56 7.02
C GLY A 26 5.08 0.84 7.77
N LYS A 27 5.00 1.45 8.97
CA LYS A 27 6.17 1.73 9.80
C LYS A 27 6.87 0.45 10.23
N LEU A 28 6.11 -0.57 10.62
CA LEU A 28 6.63 -1.86 11.07
C LEU A 28 7.25 -2.67 9.92
N LYS A 29 6.73 -2.55 8.70
CA LYS A 29 7.15 -3.34 7.53
C LYS A 29 7.85 -2.50 6.45
N ILE A 30 8.37 -1.32 6.80
CA ILE A 30 9.00 -0.39 5.84
C ILE A 30 10.14 -1.03 5.05
N ASP A 31 10.96 -1.87 5.69
CA ASP A 31 12.08 -2.52 5.01
C ASP A 31 11.61 -3.55 3.98
N CYS A 32 10.50 -4.24 4.26
CA CYS A 32 9.87 -5.14 3.31
C CYS A 32 9.21 -4.37 2.15
N LEU A 33 8.48 -3.30 2.47
CA LEU A 33 7.86 -2.41 1.48
C LEU A 33 8.91 -1.76 0.55
N ARG A 34 10.08 -1.43 1.08
CA ARG A 34 11.25 -0.93 0.32
C ARG A 34 11.78 -1.91 -0.72
N GLY A 35 11.50 -3.21 -0.57
CA GLY A 35 11.79 -4.22 -1.58
C GLY A 35 10.96 -4.10 -2.86
N HIS A 36 9.83 -3.37 -2.81
CA HIS A 36 8.91 -3.18 -3.94
C HIS A 36 8.93 -1.74 -4.48
N LEU A 37 8.89 -0.75 -3.61
CA LEU A 37 8.90 0.68 -3.95
C LEU A 37 9.88 1.42 -3.04
N PRO A 38 10.48 2.54 -3.44
CA PRO A 38 11.60 3.12 -2.70
C PRO A 38 11.24 3.73 -1.33
N TYR A 39 10.00 4.17 -1.10
CA TYR A 39 9.54 4.86 0.10
C TYR A 39 10.55 5.92 0.59
N LYS A 40 10.97 6.81 -0.34
CA LYS A 40 12.04 7.80 -0.09
C LYS A 40 11.70 8.73 1.08
N ASN A 41 10.41 9.06 1.21
CA ASN A 41 9.88 9.94 2.26
C ASN A 41 9.29 9.16 3.45
N GLY A 42 9.54 7.85 3.53
CA GLY A 42 8.90 6.98 4.51
C GLY A 42 7.43 6.68 4.20
N ILE A 43 6.69 6.26 5.22
CA ILE A 43 5.29 5.85 5.12
C ILE A 43 4.39 7.09 5.16
N PRO A 44 3.41 7.20 4.24
CA PRO A 44 2.39 8.24 4.31
C PRO A 44 1.64 8.20 5.64
N ARG A 45 1.25 9.36 6.14
CA ARG A 45 0.45 9.47 7.36
C ARG A 45 -0.99 9.00 7.12
N ASP A 46 -1.67 8.64 8.19
CA ASP A 46 -3.09 8.26 8.23
C ASP A 46 -4.00 9.21 7.44
N ASP A 47 -3.74 10.52 7.45
CA ASP A 47 -4.51 11.55 6.74
C ASP A 47 -4.32 11.54 5.21
N THR A 48 -3.24 10.93 4.73
CA THR A 48 -2.83 10.94 3.33
C THR A 48 -3.58 9.87 2.54
N PHE A 49 -3.83 8.70 3.14
CA PHE A 49 -4.61 7.63 2.53
C PHE A 49 -6.03 8.04 2.14
N PRO A 50 -6.88 8.58 3.04
CA PRO A 50 -8.24 8.93 2.67
C PRO A 50 -8.30 10.11 1.69
N ARG A 51 -7.29 11.00 1.67
CA ARG A 51 -7.19 12.04 0.62
C ARG A 51 -6.87 11.42 -0.74
N PHE A 52 -5.93 10.48 -0.79
CA PHE A 52 -5.58 9.74 -1.99
C PHE A 52 -6.79 8.96 -2.53
N PHE A 53 -7.43 8.14 -1.71
CA PHE A 53 -8.57 7.31 -2.15
C PHE A 53 -9.79 8.13 -2.54
N ARG A 54 -10.06 9.27 -1.88
CA ARG A 54 -11.15 10.19 -2.30
C ARG A 54 -10.90 10.89 -3.64
N SER A 55 -9.64 11.00 -4.05
CA SER A 55 -9.29 11.59 -5.35
C SER A 55 -9.35 10.59 -6.51
N LEU A 56 -9.56 9.29 -6.22
CA LEU A 56 -9.67 8.26 -7.24
C LEU A 56 -11.11 8.18 -7.75
N ASP A 57 -11.25 8.21 -9.07
CA ASP A 57 -12.50 7.85 -9.73
C ASP A 57 -12.64 6.32 -9.74
N PRO A 58 -13.70 5.74 -9.15
CA PRO A 58 -13.87 4.30 -9.01
C PRO A 58 -13.95 3.57 -10.36
N ASP A 59 -14.54 4.16 -11.38
CA ASP A 59 -14.79 3.50 -12.68
C ASP A 59 -13.48 3.17 -13.40
N PRO A 60 -12.59 4.14 -13.72
CA PRO A 60 -11.30 3.83 -14.34
C PRO A 60 -10.36 3.08 -13.39
N PHE A 61 -10.55 3.21 -12.07
CA PHE A 61 -9.72 2.50 -11.10
C PHE A 61 -9.94 0.98 -11.17
N GLN A 62 -11.19 0.52 -11.32
CA GLN A 62 -11.50 -0.90 -11.44
C GLN A 62 -10.81 -1.55 -12.65
N ASP A 63 -10.76 -0.85 -13.78
CA ASP A 63 -10.11 -1.36 -15.00
C ASP A 63 -8.58 -1.36 -14.91
N LEU A 64 -8.01 -0.36 -14.24
CA LEU A 64 -6.56 -0.20 -14.11
C LEU A 64 -5.95 -1.02 -12.98
N PHE A 65 -6.74 -1.38 -11.98
CA PHE A 65 -6.28 -2.11 -10.80
C PHE A 65 -5.60 -3.45 -11.14
N PRO A 66 -6.18 -4.35 -11.96
CA PRO A 66 -5.53 -5.62 -12.32
C PRO A 66 -4.20 -5.41 -13.05
N THR A 67 -4.13 -4.40 -13.91
CA THR A 67 -2.91 -4.05 -14.65
C THR A 67 -1.82 -3.56 -13.70
N TRP A 68 -2.19 -2.72 -12.72
CA TRP A 68 -1.27 -2.29 -11.68
C TRP A 68 -0.79 -3.47 -10.83
N VAL A 69 -1.69 -4.35 -10.37
CA VAL A 69 -1.33 -5.54 -9.59
C VAL A 69 -0.35 -6.43 -10.37
N LYS A 70 -0.59 -6.67 -11.66
CA LYS A 70 0.35 -7.44 -12.51
C LYS A 70 1.73 -6.79 -12.58
N ARG A 71 1.79 -5.46 -12.71
CA ARG A 71 3.05 -4.72 -12.79
C ARG A 71 3.88 -4.84 -11.51
N ILE A 72 3.23 -4.87 -10.34
CA ILE A 72 3.93 -5.00 -9.06
C ILE A 72 4.25 -6.47 -8.71
N SER A 73 3.40 -7.41 -9.15
CA SER A 73 3.44 -8.84 -8.78
C SER A 73 4.71 -9.57 -9.21
N ILE A 74 5.44 -9.05 -10.21
CA ILE A 74 6.68 -9.64 -10.76
C ILE A 74 7.80 -9.80 -9.68
N ARG A 75 7.63 -9.22 -8.48
CA ARG A 75 8.53 -9.42 -7.33
C ARG A 75 7.82 -9.54 -5.97
N PHE A 76 6.58 -10.04 -5.90
CA PHE A 76 5.86 -10.13 -4.60
C PHE A 76 6.38 -11.27 -3.70
N LYS A 77 7.35 -10.98 -2.83
CA LYS A 77 7.53 -11.72 -1.58
C LYS A 77 6.66 -11.04 -0.53
N ILE A 78 5.54 -11.65 -0.17
CA ILE A 78 4.61 -11.03 0.76
C ILE A 78 5.22 -10.96 2.16
N CYS A 79 5.11 -9.81 2.81
CA CYS A 79 5.64 -9.50 4.15
C CYS A 79 4.91 -10.24 5.30
N PHE A 80 4.33 -11.43 5.05
CA PHE A 80 3.41 -12.15 5.94
C PHE A 80 4.04 -12.76 7.20
N LEU A 81 5.34 -12.60 7.44
CA LEU A 81 5.96 -13.20 8.63
C LEU A 81 5.80 -12.29 9.86
N PRO A 82 5.28 -12.83 10.98
CA PRO A 82 5.51 -12.25 12.29
C PRO A 82 7.00 -12.50 12.61
N GLY A 83 7.78 -11.42 12.58
CA GLY A 83 9.11 -11.37 13.17
C GLY A 83 9.00 -10.46 14.37
#